data_AF-A0A1T4PP76-F1
#
_entry.id   AF-A0A1T4PP76-F1
#
_cell.length_a   1.000
_cell.length_b   1.000
_cell.length_c   1.000
_cell.angle_alpha   90.00
_cell.angle_beta   90.00
_cell.angle_gamma   90.00
#
_symmetry.space_group_name_H-M   'P 1'
#
loop_
_entity.id
_entity.type
_entity.pdbx_description
1 polymer ?
#
loop_
_entity_poly.entity_id
_entity_poly.type
_entity_poly.pdbx_seq_one_letter_code
_entity_poly.pdbx_strand_id
1 'polypeptide(L)' 'MSDDEWNHIIRSAKQGESGPWACPECDECAVESGQRFEQGHVVEHTLMCFACEAEVVAPA' A
#
# COMPACT_ATOMS: atom_id res chain seq x y z
N MET A 1 5.00 14.33 6.39
CA MET A 1 3.55 14.40 6.16
C MET A 1 3.20 13.27 5.19
N SER A 2 3.56 12.03 5.52
CA SER A 2 3.64 10.94 4.54
C SER A 2 2.84 9.70 4.99
N ASP A 3 2.70 9.49 6.30
CA ASP A 3 1.98 8.33 6.84
C ASP A 3 0.46 8.38 6.56
N ASP A 4 -0.14 9.57 6.49
CA ASP A 4 -1.59 9.72 6.31
C ASP A 4 -2.05 9.32 4.90
N GLU A 5 -1.26 9.62 3.87
CA GLU A 5 -1.58 9.30 2.48
C GLU A 5 -1.38 7.81 2.19
N TRP A 6 -0.30 7.22 2.73
CA TRP A 6 -0.12 5.78 2.71
C TRP A 6 -1.26 5.03 3.42
N ASN A 7 -1.67 5.50 4.60
CA ASN A 7 -2.81 4.92 5.32
C ASN A 7 -4.12 5.02 4.52
N HIS A 8 -4.31 6.09 3.75
CA HIS A 8 -5.46 6.22 2.86
C HIS A 8 -5.48 5.12 1.79
N ILE A 9 -4.34 4.92 1.12
CA ILE A 9 -4.19 3.88 0.09
C ILE A 9 -4.43 2.48 0.67
N ILE A 10 -3.87 2.17 1.85
CA ILE A 10 -4.07 0.87 2.52
C ILE A 10 -5.55 0.64 2.81
N ARG A 11 -6.28 1.67 3.26
CA ARG A 11 -7.73 1.56 3.53
C ARG A 11 -8.53 1.34 2.25
N SER A 12 -8.18 1.99 1.15
CA SER A 12 -8.81 1.75 -0.16
C SER A 12 -8.55 0.33 -0.65
N ALA A 13 -7.30 -0.15 -0.56
CA ALA A 13 -6.96 -1.53 -0.89
C ALA A 13 -7.74 -2.55 -0.02
N LYS A 14 -7.88 -2.30 1.28
CA LYS A 14 -8.71 -3.12 2.20
C LYS A 14 -10.20 -3.14 1.82
N GLN A 15 -10.72 -2.07 1.21
CA GLN A 15 -12.10 -1.99 0.73
C GLN A 15 -12.31 -2.64 -0.65
N GLY A 16 -11.25 -3.18 -1.25
CA GLY A 16 -11.30 -3.83 -2.56
C GLY A 16 -11.12 -2.86 -3.73
N GLU A 17 -10.65 -1.63 -3.49
CA GLU A 17 -10.19 -0.78 -4.57
C GLU A 17 -8.89 -1.33 -5.16
N SER A 18 -8.82 -1.36 -6.48
CA SER A 18 -7.62 -1.74 -7.23
C SER A 18 -6.91 -0.48 -7.68
N GLY A 19 -5.58 -0.45 -7.55
CA GLY A 19 -4.74 0.66 -8.03
C GLY A 19 -4.84 0.90 -9.56
N PRO A 20 -4.06 1.87 -10.09
CA PRO A 20 -2.84 2.42 -9.49
C PRO A 20 -3.09 3.54 -8.48
N TRP A 21 -2.26 3.59 -7.43
CA TRP A 21 -2.23 4.70 -6.48
C TRP A 21 -1.00 5.58 -6.73
N ALA A 22 -1.14 6.88 -6.43
CA ALA A 22 -0.04 7.82 -6.46
C ALA A 22 0.86 7.61 -5.24
N CYS A 23 2.18 7.61 -5.44
CA CYS A 23 3.13 7.51 -4.37
C CYS A 23 3.24 8.84 -3.61
N PRO A 24 3.04 8.86 -2.28
CA PRO A 24 3.20 10.05 -1.45
C PRO A 24 4.61 10.67 -1.48
N GLU A 25 5.63 9.89 -1.87
CA GLU A 25 7.04 10.31 -1.81
C GLU A 25 7.58 10.86 -3.14
N CYS A 26 7.02 10.45 -4.27
CA CYS A 26 7.51 10.86 -5.60
C CYS A 26 6.41 11.26 -6.58
N ASP A 27 5.15 11.31 -6.16
CA ASP A 27 3.96 11.65 -6.95
C ASP A 27 3.72 10.75 -8.19
N GLU A 28 4.46 9.65 -8.32
CA GLU A 28 4.31 8.69 -9.43
C GLU A 28 3.18 7.68 -9.18
N CYS A 29 2.41 7.37 -10.22
CA CYS A 29 1.29 6.42 -10.17
C CYS A 29 1.74 4.98 -10.42
N ALA A 30 2.63 4.47 -9.56
CA ALA A 30 3.26 3.15 -9.71
C ALA A 30 3.27 2.34 -8.40
N VAL A 31 2.26 2.53 -7.54
CA VAL A 31 2.14 1.79 -6.28
C VAL A 31 1.35 0.49 -6.49
N GLU A 32 1.92 -0.64 -6.07
CA GLU A 32 1.23 -1.93 -6.01
C GLU A 32 0.95 -2.35 -4.57
N SER A 33 -0.19 -3.02 -4.36
CA SER A 33 -0.58 -3.58 -3.07
C SER A 33 -0.30 -5.06 -2.97
N GLY A 34 0.53 -5.45 -2.00
CA GLY A 34 0.77 -6.82 -1.57
C GLY A 34 0.02 -7.17 -0.28
N GLN A 35 -0.21 -8.47 -0.07
CA GLN A 35 -0.78 -9.00 1.16
C GLN A 35 0.06 -10.18 1.66
N ARG A 36 0.35 -10.20 2.96
CA ARG A 36 0.98 -11.34 3.62
C ARG A 36 -0.07 -12.16 4.35
N PHE A 37 -0.01 -13.48 4.18
CA PHE A 37 -0.92 -14.42 4.80
C PHE A 37 -0.20 -15.27 5.85
N GLU A 38 -0.81 -15.43 7.03
CA GLU A 38 -0.40 -16.40 8.04
C GLU A 38 -1.63 -17.20 8.50
N GLN A 39 -1.50 -18.53 8.54
CA GLN A 39 -2.60 -19.45 8.89
C GLN A 39 -3.90 -19.25 8.07
N GLY A 40 -3.77 -18.75 6.84
CA GLY A 40 -4.93 -18.48 5.96
C GLY A 40 -5.60 -17.13 6.20
N HIS A 41 -5.08 -16.30 7.10
CA HIS A 41 -5.55 -14.94 7.34
C HIS A 41 -4.53 -13.93 6.84
N VAL A 42 -5.00 -12.80 6.32
CA VAL A 42 -4.13 -11.66 6.01
C VAL A 42 -3.64 -11.09 7.35
N VAL A 43 -2.33 -10.96 7.51
CA VAL A 43 -1.70 -10.38 8.71
C VAL A 43 -1.09 -9.00 8.44
N GLU A 44 -0.68 -8.75 7.20
CA GLU A 44 -0.05 -7.50 6.80
C GLU A 44 -0.47 -7.12 5.37
N HIS A 45 -0.56 -5.82 5.13
CA HIS A 45 -0.67 -5.21 3.82
C HIS A 45 0.60 -4.42 3.55
N THR A 46 1.15 -4.58 2.35
CA THR A 46 2.34 -3.85 1.90
C THR A 46 1.95 -3.00 0.70
N LEU A 47 2.43 -1.77 0.66
CA LEU A 47 2.40 -0.96 -0.56
C LEU A 47 3.82 -0.64 -0.96
N MET A 48 4.13 -0.76 -2.24
CA MET A 48 5.45 -0.45 -2.77
C MET A 48 5.32 0.38 -4.04
N CYS A 49 6.04 1.51 -4.10
CA CYS A 49 6.18 2.30 -5.30
C CYS A 49 7.32 1.76 -6.16
N PHE A 50 7.06 1.42 -7.42
CA PHE A 50 8.11 0.96 -8.33
C PHE A 50 9.03 2.06 -8.86
N ALA A 51 8.67 3.34 -8.71
CA ALA A 51 9.45 4.46 -9.24
C ALA A 51 10.56 4.92 -8.28
N CYS A 52 10.23 5.05 -6.99
CA CYS A 52 11.16 5.48 -5.94
C CYS A 52 11.50 4.38 -4.93
N GLU A 53 10.95 3.18 -5.11
CA GLU A 53 11.13 2.03 -4.21
C GLU A 53 10.66 2.29 -2.76
N ALA A 54 9.87 3.35 -2.54
CA ALA A 54 9.25 3.62 -1.24
C ALA A 54 8.26 2.50 -0.91
N GLU A 55 8.43 1.90 0.28
CA GLU A 55 7.56 0.85 0.79
C GLU A 55 6.95 1.23 2.14
N VAL A 56 5.72 0.79 2.36
CA VAL A 56 5.07 0.85 3.67
C VAL A 56 4.40 -0.47 3.96
N VAL A 57 4.50 -0.90 5.21
CA VAL A 57 3.84 -2.10 5.73
C VAL A 57 2.90 -1.68 6.83
N ALA A 58 1.64 -2.11 6.75
CA ALA A 58 0.67 -1.94 7.83
C ALA A 58 0.06 -3.30 8.20
N PRO A 59 -0.22 -3.52 9.50
CA PRO A 59 -0.96 -4.70 9.93
C PRO A 59 -2.37 -4.72 9.32
N ALA A 60 -2.87 -5.92 9.08
CA ALA A 60 -4.23 -6.18 8.61
C ALA A 60 -5.30 -5.77 9.62
#